data_AF-A0A821A2S4-F1
#
_entry.id   AF-A0A821A2S4-F1
#
_cell.length_a   1.000
_cell.length_b   1.000
_cell.length_c   1.000
_cell.angle_alpha   90.00
_cell.angle_beta   90.00
_cell.angle_gamma   90.00
#
_symmetry.space_group_name_H-M   'P 1'
#
loop_
_entity.id
_entity.type
_entity.pdbx_description
1 polymer ?
#
loop_
_entity_poly.entity_id
_entity_poly.type
_entity_poly.pdbx_seq_one_letter_code
_entity_poly.pdbx_strand_id
1 'polypeptide(L)'
;MSISKIKNAAKSLKTFQGIRFEKCLDNGEAAEQMNKWLLEVSWEVANKVGGIYTVIRSKVPITKKEYGNNYICLGPYNDSFVKTEVEISEPKTDALREAVNDMRRNGVNVVTGNWLIEGFPQVVLFDLSSAANRLDGWKGDFFEHAHIGIPYFDRESNDALLFGFCVFWFIGTFLEHVKRIQKCYVIAHFHEWLAGVGLIMTRLRGYDCGLIFTTHATLLGRYLCAGSTDFYNNLSFFNLDKEAGDRQIYHRYCIERAAASCAHVFTTVSKITGIESEFLLNKKPGNNFYSYLFCYYIYYYYYYYYFIFAIRYTNT
;
A
#
# COMPACT_ATOMS: atom_id res chain seq x y z
N MET A 1 -15.11 -20.42 14.78
CA MET A 1 -14.07 -20.36 15.84
C MET A 1 -14.72 -19.86 17.12
N SER A 2 -14.61 -20.55 18.27
CA SER A 2 -15.39 -20.21 19.48
C SER A 2 -14.99 -18.86 20.09
N ILE A 3 -15.97 -18.15 20.67
CA ILE A 3 -15.80 -16.87 21.39
C ILE A 3 -14.70 -16.97 22.48
N SER A 4 -14.49 -18.16 23.03
CA SER A 4 -13.42 -18.43 24.00
C SER A 4 -12.01 -18.27 23.44
N LYS A 5 -11.77 -18.60 22.15
CA LYS A 5 -10.46 -18.41 21.50
C LYS A 5 -10.15 -16.93 21.25
N ILE A 6 -11.18 -16.13 20.92
CA ILE A 6 -11.07 -14.67 20.76
C ILE A 6 -10.74 -13.99 22.10
N LYS A 7 -11.41 -14.42 23.18
CA LYS A 7 -11.13 -13.91 24.54
C LYS A 7 -9.73 -14.28 25.03
N ASN A 8 -9.21 -15.46 24.66
CA ASN A 8 -7.84 -15.86 25.03
C ASN A 8 -6.76 -15.10 24.26
N ALA A 9 -6.97 -14.82 22.96
CA ALA A 9 -6.08 -13.95 22.18
C ALA A 9 -6.10 -12.49 22.70
N ALA A 10 -7.27 -11.99 23.11
CA ALA A 10 -7.39 -10.68 23.76
C ALA A 10 -6.72 -10.64 25.15
N LYS A 11 -6.67 -11.77 25.86
CA LYS A 11 -5.98 -11.87 27.16
C LYS A 11 -4.47 -11.88 27.00
N SER A 12 -3.93 -12.57 25.98
CA SER A 12 -2.50 -12.51 25.65
C SER A 12 -2.07 -11.11 25.21
N LEU A 13 -2.94 -10.36 24.53
CA LEU A 13 -2.71 -8.95 24.15
C LEU A 13 -2.58 -8.01 25.35
N LYS A 14 -3.29 -8.26 26.47
CA LYS A 14 -3.14 -7.46 27.71
C LYS A 14 -1.78 -7.66 28.39
N THR A 15 -1.08 -8.74 28.07
CA THR A 15 0.20 -9.11 28.70
C THR A 15 1.41 -8.53 27.95
N PHE A 16 1.25 -7.98 26.73
CA PHE A 16 2.31 -7.28 25.99
C PHE A 16 2.35 -5.77 26.36
N GLN A 17 2.53 -5.55 27.66
CA GLN A 17 3.00 -4.39 28.42
C GLN A 17 3.14 -3.02 27.72
N GLY A 18 2.16 -2.14 27.93
CA GLY A 18 2.39 -0.68 28.06
C GLY A 18 1.48 0.25 27.25
N ILE A 19 1.07 -0.14 26.04
CA ILE A 19 0.26 0.71 25.16
C ILE A 19 -1.22 0.36 25.32
N ARG A 20 -1.99 1.26 25.91
CA ARG A 20 -3.47 1.16 25.87
C ARG A 20 -3.93 1.63 24.50
N PHE A 21 -4.36 0.71 23.63
CA PHE A 21 -4.88 1.00 22.28
C PHE A 21 -5.95 2.09 22.24
N GLU A 22 -6.79 2.16 23.27
CA GLU A 22 -7.84 3.17 23.43
C GLU A 22 -7.26 4.60 23.50
N LYS A 23 -5.99 4.77 23.92
CA LYS A 23 -5.31 6.07 23.94
C LYS A 23 -4.81 6.52 22.57
N CYS A 24 -4.84 5.67 21.55
CA CYS A 24 -4.36 5.99 20.20
C CYS A 24 -5.50 6.31 19.22
N LEU A 25 -6.76 6.28 19.66
CA LEU A 25 -7.94 6.55 18.83
C LEU A 25 -8.57 7.89 19.21
N ASP A 26 -7.79 8.96 19.08
CA ASP A 26 -8.10 10.33 19.49
C ASP A 26 -8.53 11.22 18.32
N ASN A 27 -8.97 10.62 17.21
CA ASN A 27 -9.31 11.30 15.96
C ASN A 27 -8.16 12.13 15.36
N GLY A 28 -6.91 11.79 15.68
CA GLY A 28 -5.72 12.40 15.10
C GLY A 28 -5.09 13.53 15.92
N GLU A 29 -5.58 13.81 17.13
CA GLU A 29 -5.02 14.85 17.99
C GLU A 29 -3.52 14.61 18.27
N ALA A 30 -3.12 13.40 18.67
CA ALA A 30 -1.71 13.07 18.86
C ALA A 30 -0.92 13.09 17.55
N ALA A 31 -1.53 12.67 16.43
CA ALA A 31 -0.87 12.67 15.13
C ALA A 31 -0.55 14.10 14.67
N GLU A 32 -1.47 15.04 14.86
CA GLU A 32 -1.30 16.46 14.57
C GLU A 32 -0.23 17.08 15.48
N GLN A 33 -0.33 16.88 16.80
CA GLN A 33 0.64 17.39 17.77
C GLN A 33 2.07 16.90 17.50
N MET A 34 2.22 15.64 17.08
CA MET A 34 3.53 15.04 16.77
C MET A 34 3.99 15.28 15.32
N ASN A 35 3.20 15.97 14.49
CA ASN A 35 3.43 16.09 13.04
C ASN A 35 3.69 14.73 12.37
N LYS A 36 2.87 13.74 12.75
CA LYS A 36 2.95 12.36 12.28
C LYS A 36 1.95 12.17 11.15
N TRP A 37 2.40 11.66 10.01
CA TRP A 37 1.58 11.47 8.81
C TRP A 37 1.61 10.03 8.35
N LEU A 38 0.47 9.57 7.83
CA LEU A 38 0.35 8.28 7.16
C LEU A 38 -0.14 8.50 5.73
N LEU A 39 0.72 8.13 4.77
CA LEU A 39 0.40 8.07 3.35
C LEU A 39 0.16 6.60 3.00
N GLU A 40 -1.06 6.24 2.62
CA GLU A 40 -1.40 4.87 2.24
C GLU A 40 -1.61 4.77 0.73
N VAL A 41 -0.75 4.01 0.08
CA VAL A 41 -0.56 3.98 -1.36
C VAL A 41 -1.02 2.64 -1.91
N SER A 42 -1.98 2.65 -2.83
CA SER A 42 -2.42 1.45 -3.53
C SER A 42 -3.00 1.79 -4.89
N TRP A 43 -2.85 0.85 -5.82
CA TRP A 43 -3.53 0.89 -7.12
C TRP A 43 -5.06 0.95 -6.98
N GLU A 44 -5.59 0.45 -5.86
CA GLU A 44 -7.03 0.30 -5.64
C GLU A 44 -7.66 1.40 -4.74
N VAL A 45 -6.91 2.46 -4.40
CA VAL A 45 -7.50 3.65 -3.73
C VAL A 45 -8.46 4.33 -4.70
N ALA A 46 -9.75 4.40 -4.35
CA ALA A 46 -10.82 4.96 -5.20
C ALA A 46 -10.85 4.37 -6.63
N ASN A 47 -10.38 3.13 -6.79
CA ASN A 47 -10.29 2.45 -8.08
C ASN A 47 -10.52 0.95 -7.88
N LYS A 48 -11.78 0.51 -7.96
CA LYS A 48 -12.15 -0.87 -7.61
C LYS A 48 -11.70 -1.85 -8.70
N VAL A 49 -10.65 -2.63 -8.41
CA VAL A 49 -10.16 -3.70 -9.28
C VAL A 49 -10.37 -5.08 -8.66
N GLY A 50 -10.12 -5.24 -7.36
CA GLY A 50 -10.15 -6.52 -6.69
C GLY A 50 -10.38 -6.43 -5.18
N GLY A 51 -9.73 -7.34 -4.44
CA GLY A 51 -9.92 -7.48 -2.99
C GLY A 51 -9.28 -6.36 -2.18
N ILE A 52 -8.21 -5.72 -2.68
CA ILE A 52 -7.43 -4.73 -1.93
C ILE A 52 -8.27 -3.46 -1.70
N TYR A 53 -9.10 -3.07 -2.67
CA TYR A 53 -10.11 -2.03 -2.51
C TYR A 53 -10.93 -2.24 -1.24
N THR A 54 -11.42 -3.47 -1.03
CA THR A 54 -12.26 -3.82 0.12
C THR A 54 -11.46 -3.79 1.43
N VAL A 55 -10.20 -4.26 1.39
CA VAL A 55 -9.30 -4.20 2.54
C VAL A 55 -9.05 -2.76 2.99
N ILE A 56 -8.66 -1.89 2.05
CA ILE A 56 -8.38 -0.48 2.38
C ILE A 56 -9.67 0.21 2.83
N ARG A 57 -10.77 0.07 2.07
CA ARG A 57 -12.07 0.68 2.39
C ARG A 57 -12.58 0.31 3.78
N SER A 58 -12.43 -0.95 4.21
CA SER A 58 -12.86 -1.39 5.54
C SER A 58 -11.91 -0.97 6.66
N LYS A 59 -10.63 -0.70 6.36
CA LYS A 59 -9.62 -0.25 7.32
C LYS A 59 -9.63 1.27 7.53
N VAL A 60 -10.01 2.05 6.52
CA VAL A 60 -10.06 3.52 6.56
C VAL A 60 -10.74 4.08 7.83
N PRO A 61 -11.92 3.61 8.27
CA PRO A 61 -12.59 4.19 9.44
C PRO A 61 -11.74 4.16 10.70
N ILE A 62 -11.03 3.06 10.95
CA ILE A 62 -10.22 2.91 12.15
C ILE A 62 -8.87 3.65 12.03
N THR A 63 -8.29 3.68 10.83
CA THR A 63 -7.09 4.50 10.56
C THR A 63 -7.38 6.00 10.70
N LYS A 64 -8.55 6.45 10.23
CA LYS A 64 -8.99 7.85 10.40
C LYS A 64 -9.21 8.21 11.87
N LYS A 65 -9.71 7.29 12.69
CA LYS A 65 -9.81 7.48 14.15
C LYS A 65 -8.45 7.62 14.83
N GLU A 66 -7.37 7.08 14.27
CA GLU A 66 -6.01 7.22 14.82
C GLU A 66 -5.28 8.47 14.29
N TYR A 67 -5.41 8.76 12.99
CA TYR A 67 -4.59 9.79 12.34
C TYR A 67 -5.35 11.07 11.96
N GLY A 68 -6.68 11.06 12.02
CA GLY A 68 -7.49 12.23 11.66
C GLY A 68 -7.13 12.74 10.26
N ASN A 69 -6.87 14.04 10.14
CA ASN A 69 -6.49 14.68 8.87
C ASN A 69 -5.05 14.40 8.42
N ASN A 70 -4.25 13.73 9.25
CA ASN A 70 -2.89 13.33 8.92
C ASN A 70 -2.81 12.00 8.15
N TYR A 71 -3.97 11.45 7.75
CA TYR A 71 -4.10 10.26 6.92
C TYR A 71 -4.55 10.61 5.51
N ILE A 72 -3.75 10.23 4.53
CA ILE A 72 -3.95 10.52 3.11
C ILE A 72 -3.80 9.22 2.32
N CYS A 73 -4.76 8.93 1.45
CA CYS A 73 -4.69 7.80 0.53
C CYS A 73 -4.22 8.27 -0.85
N LEU A 74 -3.27 7.54 -1.45
CA LEU A 74 -2.69 7.83 -2.76
C LEU A 74 -3.06 6.73 -3.76
N GLY A 75 -3.55 7.10 -4.94
CA GLY A 75 -3.96 6.16 -5.98
C GLY A 75 -3.87 6.71 -7.40
N PRO A 76 -4.08 5.86 -8.42
CA PRO A 76 -4.24 6.33 -9.79
C PRO A 76 -5.61 6.99 -9.99
N TYR A 77 -5.68 8.01 -10.83
CA TYR A 77 -6.95 8.62 -11.25
C TYR A 77 -7.66 7.72 -12.27
N ASN A 78 -8.94 7.46 -12.01
CA ASN A 78 -9.86 6.82 -12.94
C ASN A 78 -11.15 7.64 -13.00
N ASP A 79 -11.42 8.26 -14.14
CA ASP A 79 -12.56 9.19 -14.33
C ASP A 79 -13.91 8.58 -13.92
N SER A 80 -14.14 7.31 -14.25
CA SER A 80 -15.42 6.63 -13.96
C SER A 80 -15.65 6.46 -12.46
N PHE A 81 -14.61 6.04 -11.73
CA PHE A 81 -14.70 5.87 -10.28
C PHE A 81 -14.68 7.22 -9.54
N VAL A 82 -13.86 8.19 -9.96
CA VAL A 82 -13.80 9.50 -9.31
C VAL A 82 -15.16 10.21 -9.33
N LYS A 83 -15.89 10.18 -10.45
CA LYS A 83 -17.21 10.80 -10.57
C LYS A 83 -18.25 10.24 -9.59
N THR A 84 -18.06 9.02 -9.12
CA THR A 84 -19.06 8.30 -8.30
C THR A 84 -18.61 8.08 -6.85
N GLU A 85 -17.31 8.00 -6.62
CA GLU A 85 -16.73 7.66 -5.33
C GLU A 85 -15.96 8.81 -4.68
N VAL A 86 -15.72 9.94 -5.35
CA VAL A 86 -14.88 11.01 -4.79
C VAL A 86 -15.59 12.35 -4.81
N GLU A 87 -15.66 12.98 -3.64
CA GLU A 87 -16.01 14.39 -3.53
C GLU A 87 -14.76 15.23 -3.80
N ILE A 88 -14.64 15.75 -5.02
CA ILE A 88 -13.49 16.56 -5.44
C ILE A 88 -13.44 17.84 -4.62
N SER A 89 -12.29 18.09 -4.01
CA SER A 89 -12.02 19.29 -3.25
C SER A 89 -10.53 19.58 -3.21
N GLU A 90 -10.17 20.86 -3.07
CA GLU A 90 -8.77 21.25 -2.95
C GLU A 90 -8.19 20.87 -1.58
N PRO A 91 -6.87 20.61 -1.50
CA PRO A 91 -6.22 20.24 -0.25
C PRO A 91 -6.45 21.24 0.88
N LYS A 92 -6.77 20.71 2.06
CA LYS A 92 -6.98 21.54 3.27
C LYS A 92 -5.67 22.04 3.88
N THR A 93 -4.59 21.26 3.78
CA THR A 93 -3.30 21.60 4.39
C THR A 93 -2.34 22.19 3.37
N ASP A 94 -1.54 23.16 3.81
CA ASP A 94 -0.60 23.88 2.93
C ASP A 94 0.44 22.95 2.31
N ALA A 95 0.99 22.01 3.10
CA ALA A 95 1.98 21.06 2.60
C ALA A 95 1.41 20.15 1.50
N LEU A 96 0.15 19.72 1.64
CA LEU A 96 -0.51 18.92 0.62
C LEU A 96 -0.80 19.77 -0.63
N ARG A 97 -1.25 21.01 -0.44
CA ARG A 97 -1.55 21.94 -1.54
C ARG A 97 -0.30 22.24 -2.37
N GLU A 98 0.83 22.51 -1.72
CA GLU A 98 2.09 22.79 -2.40
C GLU A 98 2.61 21.57 -3.17
N ALA A 99 2.56 20.37 -2.58
CA ALA A 99 2.95 19.14 -3.28
C ALA A 99 2.10 18.89 -4.54
N VAL A 100 0.79 19.09 -4.44
CA VAL A 100 -0.13 18.94 -5.57
C VAL A 100 0.10 20.02 -6.63
N ASN A 101 0.27 21.28 -6.22
CA ASN A 101 0.48 22.39 -7.13
C ASN A 101 1.84 22.34 -7.83
N ASP A 102 2.88 21.84 -7.18
CA ASP A 102 4.17 21.57 -7.81
C ASP A 102 4.03 20.58 -8.99
N MET A 103 3.35 19.45 -8.77
CA MET A 103 3.11 18.48 -9.83
C MET A 103 2.26 19.05 -10.98
N ARG A 104 1.16 19.76 -10.64
CA ARG A 104 0.28 20.42 -11.62
C ARG A 104 1.03 21.45 -12.46
N ARG A 105 1.87 22.29 -11.84
CA ARG A 105 2.72 23.29 -12.55
C ARG A 105 3.70 22.63 -13.52
N ASN A 106 4.14 21.42 -13.20
CA ASN A 106 5.05 20.65 -14.04
C ASN A 106 4.32 19.66 -14.98
N GLY A 107 3.02 19.88 -15.23
CA GLY A 107 2.25 19.19 -16.26
C GLY A 107 1.67 17.82 -15.84
N VAL A 108 1.80 17.43 -14.58
CA VAL A 108 1.13 16.22 -14.05
C VAL A 108 -0.20 16.62 -13.44
N ASN A 109 -1.29 16.17 -14.05
CA ASN A 109 -2.63 16.38 -13.54
C ASN A 109 -2.87 15.51 -12.29
N VAL A 110 -3.34 16.14 -11.23
CA VAL A 110 -3.57 15.50 -9.92
C VAL A 110 -4.93 15.96 -9.40
N VAL A 111 -5.79 15.00 -9.09
CA VAL A 111 -7.12 15.23 -8.52
C VAL A 111 -7.06 14.96 -7.03
N THR A 112 -7.58 15.89 -6.23
CA THR A 112 -7.70 15.73 -4.79
C THR A 112 -9.16 15.77 -4.38
N GLY A 113 -9.45 15.18 -3.24
CA GLY A 113 -10.79 15.19 -2.68
C GLY A 113 -10.91 14.26 -1.49
N ASN A 114 -12.14 13.86 -1.21
CA ASN A 114 -12.44 12.89 -0.17
C ASN A 114 -13.11 11.67 -0.77
N TRP A 115 -12.67 10.48 -0.37
CA TRP A 115 -13.29 9.23 -0.79
C TRP A 115 -14.61 9.04 -0.05
N LEU A 116 -15.70 8.87 -0.80
CA LEU A 116 -17.09 8.68 -0.34
C LEU A 116 -17.32 7.28 0.26
N ILE A 117 -16.55 6.98 1.30
CA ILE A 117 -16.64 5.77 2.12
C ILE A 117 -16.69 6.15 3.59
N GLU A 118 -16.99 5.20 4.46
CA GLU A 118 -16.93 5.42 5.91
C GLU A 118 -15.53 5.89 6.33
N GLY A 119 -15.45 6.96 7.12
CA GLY A 119 -14.21 7.62 7.52
C GLY A 119 -13.77 8.78 6.61
N PHE A 120 -14.36 8.93 5.41
CA PHE A 120 -14.18 10.09 4.53
C PHE A 120 -12.72 10.59 4.37
N PRO A 121 -11.78 9.70 4.02
CA PRO A 121 -10.35 10.01 4.01
C PRO A 121 -10.00 10.97 2.87
N GLN A 122 -8.94 11.75 3.06
CA GLN A 122 -8.37 12.57 1.98
C GLN A 122 -7.72 11.65 0.95
N VAL A 123 -7.98 11.90 -0.34
CA VAL A 123 -7.34 11.22 -1.47
C VAL A 123 -6.54 12.18 -2.32
N VAL A 124 -5.46 11.67 -2.90
CA VAL A 124 -4.68 12.29 -3.99
C VAL A 124 -4.56 11.25 -5.10
N LEU A 125 -5.08 11.60 -6.27
CA LEU A 125 -5.23 10.70 -7.41
C LEU A 125 -4.45 11.23 -8.61
N PHE A 126 -3.51 10.43 -9.10
CA PHE A 126 -2.59 10.83 -10.17
C PHE A 126 -3.12 10.40 -11.54
N ASP A 127 -3.30 11.36 -12.45
CA ASP A 127 -3.64 11.07 -13.83
C ASP A 127 -2.39 10.66 -14.61
N LEU A 128 -2.20 9.35 -14.75
CA LEU A 128 -1.01 8.77 -15.39
C LEU A 128 -0.87 9.18 -16.85
N SER A 129 -1.97 9.50 -17.53
CA SER A 129 -1.94 9.93 -18.93
C SER A 129 -1.22 11.27 -19.10
N SER A 130 -1.36 12.17 -18.12
CA SER A 130 -0.67 13.46 -18.09
C SER A 130 0.85 13.33 -17.88
N ALA A 131 1.30 12.23 -17.28
CA ALA A 131 2.72 11.94 -17.07
C ALA A 131 3.33 11.06 -18.17
N ALA A 132 2.56 10.65 -19.18
CA ALA A 132 3.00 9.66 -20.18
C ALA A 132 4.25 10.08 -20.96
N ASN A 133 4.44 11.40 -21.20
CA ASN A 133 5.64 11.93 -21.87
C ASN A 133 6.93 11.75 -21.07
N ARG A 134 6.84 11.41 -19.78
CA ARG A 134 7.99 11.15 -18.89
C ARG A 134 8.36 9.67 -18.82
N LEU A 135 7.56 8.78 -19.42
CA LEU A 135 7.70 7.32 -19.27
C LEU A 135 9.10 6.82 -19.62
N ASP A 136 9.64 7.22 -20.78
CA ASP A 136 10.94 6.72 -21.24
C ASP A 136 12.10 7.21 -20.34
N GLY A 137 12.04 8.47 -19.90
CA GLY A 137 13.00 9.02 -18.94
C GLY A 137 12.95 8.27 -17.60
N TRP A 138 11.76 8.05 -17.06
CA TRP A 138 11.58 7.32 -15.81
C TRP A 138 11.93 5.84 -15.89
N LYS A 139 11.80 5.21 -17.07
CA LYS A 139 12.37 3.87 -17.32
C LYS A 139 13.90 3.87 -17.20
N GLY A 140 14.55 4.87 -17.79
CA GLY A 140 15.99 5.06 -17.67
C GLY A 140 16.42 5.22 -16.22
N ASP A 141 15.78 6.16 -15.50
CA ASP A 141 16.05 6.41 -14.08
C ASP A 141 15.84 5.16 -13.22
N PHE A 142 14.74 4.43 -13.45
CA PHE A 142 14.44 3.22 -12.68
C PHE A 142 15.47 2.12 -12.93
N PHE A 143 15.92 1.95 -14.17
CA PHE A 143 16.96 0.98 -14.51
C PHE A 143 18.33 1.37 -13.93
N GLU A 144 18.68 2.66 -13.96
CA GLU A 144 19.93 3.16 -13.39
C GLU A 144 20.03 2.88 -11.89
N HIS A 145 18.93 3.05 -11.15
CA HIS A 145 18.94 2.94 -9.69
C HIS A 145 18.59 1.54 -9.17
N ALA A 146 17.59 0.88 -9.77
CA ALA A 146 17.07 -0.40 -9.30
C ALA A 146 17.53 -1.59 -10.15
N HIS A 147 18.11 -1.36 -11.33
CA HIS A 147 18.51 -2.39 -12.30
C HIS A 147 17.35 -3.29 -12.74
N ILE A 148 16.13 -2.75 -12.79
CA ILE A 148 14.93 -3.44 -13.25
C ILE A 148 14.45 -2.78 -14.55
N GLY A 149 14.46 -3.53 -15.65
CA GLY A 149 13.94 -3.08 -16.93
C GLY A 149 12.45 -3.34 -17.08
N ILE A 150 11.71 -2.39 -17.65
CA ILE A 150 10.27 -2.53 -17.95
C ILE A 150 10.06 -2.67 -19.46
N PRO A 151 9.51 -3.80 -19.94
CA PRO A 151 9.23 -4.01 -21.36
C PRO A 151 8.29 -2.92 -21.93
N TYR A 152 8.55 -2.48 -23.15
CA TYR A 152 7.74 -1.41 -23.79
C TYR A 152 6.26 -1.79 -23.93
N PHE A 153 5.98 -3.03 -24.32
CA PHE A 153 4.63 -3.52 -24.59
C PHE A 153 3.81 -3.86 -23.34
N ASP A 154 4.42 -3.94 -22.15
CA ASP A 154 3.67 -4.23 -20.92
C ASP A 154 3.07 -2.94 -20.35
N ARG A 155 1.82 -2.68 -20.72
CA ARG A 155 1.07 -1.51 -20.25
C ARG A 155 0.92 -1.46 -18.73
N GLU A 156 0.62 -2.58 -18.07
CA GLU A 156 0.49 -2.63 -16.60
C GLU A 156 1.84 -2.32 -15.93
N SER A 157 2.91 -2.86 -16.53
CA SER A 157 4.31 -2.47 -16.34
C SER A 157 4.53 -0.97 -16.27
N ASN A 158 4.19 -0.33 -17.39
CA ASN A 158 4.39 1.09 -17.63
C ASN A 158 3.53 1.96 -16.71
N ASP A 159 2.28 1.58 -16.50
CA ASP A 159 1.33 2.32 -15.66
C ASP A 159 1.76 2.25 -14.17
N ALA A 160 2.22 1.09 -13.70
CA ALA A 160 2.81 0.94 -12.35
C ALA A 160 4.08 1.80 -12.18
N LEU A 161 4.91 1.91 -13.21
CA LEU A 161 6.08 2.78 -13.21
C LEU A 161 5.69 4.25 -13.10
N LEU A 162 4.78 4.73 -13.97
CA LEU A 162 4.27 6.10 -13.94
C LEU A 162 3.67 6.43 -12.57
N PHE A 163 2.81 5.55 -12.05
CA PHE A 163 2.20 5.72 -10.73
C PHE A 163 3.25 5.79 -9.63
N GLY A 164 4.22 4.88 -9.63
CA GLY A 164 5.31 4.86 -8.66
C GLY A 164 6.14 6.14 -8.66
N PHE A 165 6.49 6.67 -9.84
CA PHE A 165 7.24 7.94 -9.94
C PHE A 165 6.41 9.15 -9.52
N CYS A 166 5.11 9.19 -9.85
CA CYS A 166 4.20 10.22 -9.36
C CYS A 166 4.12 10.21 -7.82
N VAL A 167 3.99 9.04 -7.21
CA VAL A 167 3.98 8.89 -5.75
C VAL A 167 5.33 9.28 -5.14
N PHE A 168 6.44 8.83 -5.73
CA PHE A 168 7.78 9.18 -5.30
C PHE A 168 8.00 10.70 -5.30
N TRP A 169 7.68 11.37 -6.40
CA TRP A 169 7.74 12.83 -6.50
C TRP A 169 6.86 13.49 -5.44
N PHE A 170 5.59 13.09 -5.34
CA PHE A 170 4.67 13.63 -4.35
C PHE A 170 5.23 13.52 -2.93
N ILE A 171 5.76 12.36 -2.53
CA ILE A 171 6.35 12.14 -1.21
C ILE A 171 7.53 13.09 -0.99
N GLY A 172 8.39 13.28 -1.99
CA GLY A 172 9.54 14.19 -1.92
C GLY A 172 9.11 15.62 -1.61
N THR A 173 8.25 16.19 -2.46
CA THR A 173 7.74 17.55 -2.27
C THR A 173 6.96 17.67 -0.96
N PHE A 174 6.11 16.70 -0.63
CA PHE A 174 5.35 16.70 0.62
C PHE A 174 6.26 16.73 1.85
N LEU A 175 7.32 15.90 1.88
CA LEU A 175 8.32 15.85 2.95
C LEU A 175 9.01 17.20 3.15
N GLU A 176 9.41 17.86 2.06
CA GLU A 176 10.04 19.18 2.12
C GLU A 176 9.13 20.21 2.82
N HIS A 177 7.83 20.20 2.53
CA HIS A 177 6.90 21.15 3.13
C HIS A 177 6.52 20.81 4.58
N VAL A 178 6.27 19.55 4.92
CA VAL A 178 5.91 19.20 6.32
C VAL A 178 7.06 19.34 7.31
N LYS A 179 8.31 19.23 6.84
CA LYS A 179 9.52 19.41 7.68
C LYS A 179 9.82 20.87 8.02
N ARG A 180 9.33 21.83 7.23
CA ARG A 180 9.60 23.26 7.46
C ARG A 180 8.98 23.81 8.75
N ILE A 181 7.88 23.22 9.20
CA ILE A 181 7.14 23.71 10.36
C ILE A 181 7.78 23.20 11.66
N GLN A 182 7.98 21.89 11.74
CA GLN A 182 8.58 21.20 12.88
C GLN A 182 9.07 19.81 12.46
N LYS A 183 9.78 19.13 13.37
CA LYS A 183 10.16 17.72 13.15
C LYS A 183 8.91 16.90 12.80
N CYS A 184 8.93 16.20 11.67
CA CYS A 184 7.81 15.39 11.20
C CYS A 184 8.16 13.90 11.23
N TYR A 185 7.13 13.06 11.27
CA TYR A 185 7.25 11.62 11.12
C TYR A 185 6.29 11.14 10.04
N VAL A 186 6.79 10.96 8.82
CA VAL A 186 5.96 10.47 7.70
C VAL A 186 6.17 8.98 7.52
N ILE A 187 5.08 8.23 7.44
CA ILE A 187 5.06 6.81 7.09
C ILE A 187 4.35 6.68 5.75
N ALA A 188 4.98 6.06 4.77
CA ALA A 188 4.38 5.68 3.51
C ALA A 188 4.18 4.16 3.46
N HIS A 189 2.93 3.74 3.35
CA HIS A 189 2.50 2.35 3.35
C HIS A 189 2.03 1.95 1.96
N PHE A 190 2.77 1.08 1.30
CA PHE A 190 2.49 0.63 -0.06
C PHE A 190 1.85 -0.77 -0.05
N HIS A 191 0.81 -0.93 -0.86
CA HIS A 191 0.11 -2.19 -1.06
C HIS A 191 0.36 -2.73 -2.46
N GLU A 192 0.84 -3.97 -2.52
CA GLU A 192 1.16 -4.71 -3.75
C GLU A 192 2.23 -4.11 -4.66
N TRP A 193 2.74 -4.96 -5.55
CA TRP A 193 3.81 -4.62 -6.49
C TRP A 193 3.47 -3.46 -7.44
N LEU A 194 2.18 -3.25 -7.77
CA LEU A 194 1.72 -2.12 -8.61
C LEU A 194 2.05 -0.76 -7.99
N ALA A 195 2.11 -0.65 -6.66
CA ALA A 195 2.56 0.54 -5.96
C ALA A 195 4.06 0.49 -5.60
N GLY A 196 4.73 -0.64 -5.81
CA GLY A 196 6.06 -0.95 -5.32
C GLY A 196 7.17 -0.05 -5.88
N VAL A 197 7.03 0.43 -7.12
CA VAL A 197 8.02 1.34 -7.75
C VAL A 197 8.22 2.60 -6.90
N GLY A 198 7.14 3.19 -6.39
CA GLY A 198 7.23 4.39 -5.55
C GLY A 198 8.01 4.14 -4.27
N LEU A 199 7.82 2.98 -3.63
CA LEU A 199 8.57 2.57 -2.45
C LEU A 199 10.05 2.41 -2.76
N ILE A 200 10.38 1.68 -3.83
CA ILE A 200 11.76 1.42 -4.26
C ILE A 200 12.48 2.74 -4.50
N MET A 201 11.91 3.63 -5.30
CA MET A 201 12.53 4.93 -5.61
C MET A 201 12.68 5.81 -4.37
N THR A 202 11.66 5.84 -3.50
CA THR A 202 11.72 6.58 -2.23
C THR A 202 12.89 6.08 -1.35
N ARG A 203 13.12 4.77 -1.29
CA ARG A 203 14.23 4.17 -0.55
C ARG A 203 15.59 4.49 -1.19
N LEU A 204 15.72 4.26 -2.49
CA LEU A 204 16.99 4.40 -3.22
C LEU A 204 17.46 5.86 -3.30
N ARG A 205 16.51 6.81 -3.33
CA ARG A 205 16.81 8.26 -3.33
C ARG A 205 16.98 8.84 -1.92
N GLY A 206 16.89 8.01 -0.88
CA GLY A 206 17.22 8.41 0.49
C GLY A 206 16.21 9.35 1.15
N TYR A 207 14.94 9.28 0.78
CA TYR A 207 13.91 10.09 1.44
C TYR A 207 13.71 9.64 2.88
N ASP A 208 13.75 10.61 3.79
CA ASP A 208 13.58 10.39 5.22
C ASP A 208 12.09 10.29 5.58
N CYS A 209 11.54 9.10 5.31
CA CYS A 209 10.23 8.62 5.71
C CYS A 209 10.25 7.11 6.03
N GLY A 210 9.34 6.66 6.90
CA GLY A 210 9.13 5.24 7.17
C GLY A 210 8.45 4.56 5.98
N LEU A 211 8.88 3.35 5.63
CA LEU A 211 8.37 2.62 4.45
C LEU A 211 7.83 1.27 4.87
N ILE A 212 6.55 1.03 4.61
CA ILE A 212 5.88 -0.24 4.86
C ILE A 212 5.45 -0.83 3.52
N PHE A 213 5.73 -2.12 3.31
CA PHE A 213 5.20 -2.87 2.18
C PHE A 213 4.29 -3.98 2.68
N THR A 214 3.10 -4.08 2.10
CA THR A 214 2.18 -5.22 2.30
C THR A 214 1.91 -5.89 0.97
N THR A 215 2.27 -7.16 0.87
CA THR A 215 1.75 -8.04 -0.19
C THR A 215 0.51 -8.78 0.34
N HIS A 216 -0.54 -8.79 -0.45
CA HIS A 216 -1.79 -9.50 -0.21
C HIS A 216 -1.73 -10.91 -0.80
N ALA A 217 -0.99 -11.09 -1.89
CA ALA A 217 -0.62 -12.38 -2.45
C ALA A 217 0.67 -12.25 -3.26
N THR A 218 1.56 -13.24 -3.13
CA THR A 218 2.79 -13.24 -3.93
C THR A 218 2.48 -13.41 -5.42
N LEU A 219 3.16 -12.66 -6.29
CA LEU A 219 2.94 -12.74 -7.74
C LEU A 219 3.19 -14.17 -8.25
N LEU A 220 4.37 -14.71 -7.97
CA LEU A 220 4.73 -16.08 -8.37
C LEU A 220 3.82 -17.13 -7.75
N GLY A 221 3.41 -16.96 -6.49
CA GLY A 221 2.53 -17.93 -5.82
C GLY A 221 1.22 -18.11 -6.56
N ARG A 222 0.61 -17.02 -7.06
CA ARG A 222 -0.62 -17.09 -7.88
C ARG A 222 -0.44 -17.91 -9.15
N TYR A 223 0.68 -17.74 -9.84
CA TYR A 223 0.97 -18.48 -11.08
C TYR A 223 1.36 -19.95 -10.83
N LEU A 224 2.10 -20.22 -9.75
CA LEU A 224 2.56 -21.57 -9.42
C LEU A 224 1.42 -22.45 -8.88
N CYS A 225 0.48 -21.87 -8.11
CA CYS A 225 -0.72 -22.57 -7.64
C CYS A 225 -1.65 -22.98 -8.79
N ALA A 226 -1.72 -22.19 -9.86
CA ALA A 226 -2.56 -22.52 -11.01
C ALA A 226 -2.02 -23.70 -11.83
N GLY A 227 -0.73 -23.99 -11.73
CA GLY A 227 -0.05 -25.01 -12.55
C GLY A 227 0.33 -26.30 -11.84
N SER A 228 0.28 -26.38 -10.51
CA SER A 228 0.79 -27.54 -9.75
C SER A 228 -0.08 -27.91 -8.54
N THR A 229 -0.37 -29.20 -8.39
CA THR A 229 -1.15 -29.75 -7.25
C THR A 229 -0.33 -29.88 -5.96
N ASP A 230 0.99 -29.70 -6.01
CA ASP A 230 1.90 -29.85 -4.86
C ASP A 230 2.81 -28.62 -4.63
N PHE A 231 2.21 -27.43 -4.67
CA PHE A 231 2.93 -26.15 -4.56
C PHE A 231 3.71 -25.98 -3.23
N TYR A 232 3.04 -26.18 -2.09
CA TYR A 232 3.61 -25.85 -0.77
C TYR A 232 4.77 -26.76 -0.36
N ASN A 233 4.77 -28.03 -0.78
CA ASN A 233 5.85 -28.96 -0.46
C ASN A 233 7.12 -28.70 -1.30
N ASN A 234 6.99 -27.96 -2.41
CA ASN A 234 8.09 -27.72 -3.35
C ASN A 234 8.64 -26.28 -3.32
N LEU A 235 8.20 -25.43 -2.38
CA LEU A 235 8.58 -24.02 -2.29
C LEU A 235 10.10 -23.78 -2.32
N SER A 236 10.89 -24.65 -1.68
CA SER A 236 12.35 -24.54 -1.62
C SER A 236 13.08 -25.01 -2.89
N PHE A 237 12.40 -25.69 -3.82
CA PHE A 237 13.02 -26.28 -5.01
C PHE A 237 12.81 -25.43 -6.28
N PHE A 238 11.93 -24.44 -6.24
CA PHE A 238 11.66 -23.59 -7.41
C PHE A 238 12.85 -22.67 -7.71
N ASN A 239 13.27 -22.64 -8.97
CA ASN A 239 14.12 -21.58 -9.49
C ASN A 239 13.26 -20.36 -9.86
N LEU A 240 13.18 -19.40 -8.95
CA LEU A 240 12.26 -18.27 -9.04
C LEU A 240 12.45 -17.43 -10.31
N ASP A 241 13.70 -17.18 -10.68
CA ASP A 241 14.04 -16.38 -11.86
C ASP A 241 13.60 -17.09 -13.14
N LYS A 242 13.83 -18.41 -13.21
CA LYS A 242 13.33 -19.24 -14.31
C LYS A 242 11.81 -19.27 -14.36
N GLU A 243 11.14 -19.51 -13.24
CA GLU A 243 9.67 -19.59 -13.19
C GLU A 243 9.01 -18.26 -13.62
N ALA A 244 9.60 -17.12 -13.22
CA ALA A 244 9.12 -15.80 -13.62
C ALA A 244 9.45 -15.47 -15.08
N GLY A 245 10.65 -15.86 -15.57
CA GLY A 245 11.09 -15.69 -16.94
C GLY A 245 10.26 -16.50 -17.95
N ASP A 246 10.02 -17.78 -17.66
CA ASP A 246 9.23 -18.67 -18.51
C ASP A 246 7.77 -18.16 -18.67
N ARG A 247 7.27 -17.43 -17.67
CA ARG A 247 5.92 -16.81 -17.67
C ARG A 247 5.90 -15.37 -18.16
N GLN A 248 7.04 -14.81 -18.57
CA GLN A 248 7.15 -13.42 -19.04
C GLN A 248 6.69 -12.37 -18.00
N ILE A 249 6.91 -12.66 -16.71
CA ILE A 249 6.57 -11.78 -15.57
C ILE A 249 7.81 -11.42 -14.72
N TYR A 250 9.01 -11.68 -15.24
CA TYR A 250 10.27 -11.47 -14.50
C TYR A 250 10.41 -10.05 -13.96
N HIS A 251 10.13 -9.03 -14.78
CA HIS A 251 10.20 -7.62 -14.36
C HIS A 251 9.20 -7.29 -13.24
N ARG A 252 7.98 -7.83 -13.30
CA ARG A 252 6.96 -7.65 -12.23
C ARG A 252 7.39 -8.33 -10.93
N TYR A 253 7.94 -9.53 -11.05
CA TYR A 253 8.53 -10.27 -9.93
C TYR A 253 9.69 -9.49 -9.29
N CYS A 254 10.58 -8.92 -10.09
CA CYS A 254 11.67 -8.07 -9.60
C CYS A 254 11.14 -6.84 -8.85
N ILE A 255 10.08 -6.18 -9.33
CA ILE A 255 9.45 -5.05 -8.62
C ILE A 255 8.91 -5.51 -7.26
N GLU A 256 8.16 -6.61 -7.20
CA GLU A 256 7.59 -7.14 -5.96
C GLU A 256 8.69 -7.45 -4.92
N ARG A 257 9.72 -8.19 -5.35
CA ARG A 257 10.84 -8.59 -4.50
C ARG A 257 11.69 -7.41 -4.06
N ALA A 258 11.95 -6.45 -4.95
CA ALA A 258 12.68 -5.23 -4.62
C ALA A 258 11.88 -4.36 -3.64
N ALA A 259 10.56 -4.22 -3.80
CA ALA A 259 9.71 -3.47 -2.88
C ALA A 259 9.72 -4.09 -1.48
N ALA A 260 9.59 -5.42 -1.37
CA ALA A 260 9.69 -6.13 -0.10
C ALA A 260 11.06 -5.97 0.59
N SER A 261 12.13 -5.94 -0.21
CA SER A 261 13.51 -5.81 0.29
C SER A 261 13.86 -4.36 0.69
N CYS A 262 13.35 -3.37 -0.04
CA CYS A 262 13.57 -1.94 0.21
C CYS A 262 12.76 -1.39 1.38
N ALA A 263 11.65 -2.05 1.74
CA ALA A 263 10.80 -1.62 2.83
C ALA A 263 11.50 -1.73 4.20
N HIS A 264 11.25 -0.75 5.06
CA HIS A 264 11.67 -0.83 6.46
C HIS A 264 10.87 -1.91 7.21
N VAL A 265 9.57 -2.02 6.90
CA VAL A 265 8.69 -3.05 7.44
C VAL A 265 8.00 -3.78 6.28
N PHE A 266 8.21 -5.08 6.22
CA PHE A 266 7.51 -5.96 5.27
C PHE A 266 6.44 -6.78 5.99
N THR A 267 5.24 -6.84 5.42
CA THR A 267 4.07 -7.49 5.99
C THR A 267 3.31 -8.30 4.94
N THR A 268 2.57 -9.31 5.39
CA THR A 268 1.63 -10.08 4.59
C THR A 268 0.28 -10.09 5.28
N VAL A 269 -0.81 -10.34 4.56
CA VAL A 269 -2.17 -10.37 5.14
C VAL A 269 -2.52 -11.69 5.84
N SER A 270 -1.69 -12.72 5.63
CA SER A 270 -1.91 -14.04 6.23
C SER A 270 -0.58 -14.72 6.56
N LYS A 271 -0.64 -15.69 7.48
CA LYS A 271 0.52 -16.53 7.83
C LYS A 271 0.98 -17.37 6.65
N ILE A 272 0.05 -17.89 5.83
CA ILE A 272 0.40 -18.75 4.69
C ILE A 272 1.14 -17.94 3.61
N THR A 273 0.64 -16.75 3.29
CA THR A 273 1.34 -15.80 2.40
C THR A 273 2.69 -15.37 2.98
N GLY A 274 2.80 -15.31 4.32
CA GLY A 274 4.07 -15.05 5.00
C GLY A 274 5.11 -16.13 4.78
N ILE A 275 4.69 -17.40 4.81
CA ILE A 275 5.54 -18.55 4.46
C ILE A 275 5.93 -18.48 2.99
N GLU A 276 4.98 -18.26 2.08
CA GLU A 276 5.28 -18.09 0.65
C GLU A 276 6.31 -16.99 0.41
N SER A 277 6.16 -15.83 1.04
CA SER A 277 7.04 -14.67 0.85
C SER A 277 8.47 -14.94 1.32
N GLU A 278 8.64 -15.77 2.34
CA GLU A 278 9.97 -16.19 2.81
C GLU A 278 10.74 -16.92 1.72
N PHE A 279 10.08 -17.78 0.94
CA PHE A 279 10.69 -18.51 -0.17
C PHE A 279 10.70 -17.70 -1.47
N LEU A 280 9.57 -17.15 -1.87
CA LEU A 280 9.38 -16.53 -3.19
C LEU A 280 9.96 -15.11 -3.27
N LEU A 281 9.91 -14.34 -2.18
CA LEU A 281 10.46 -12.98 -2.13
C LEU A 281 11.80 -12.91 -1.40
N ASN A 282 12.29 -14.05 -0.89
CA ASN A 282 13.50 -14.15 -0.06
C ASN A 282 13.50 -13.15 1.12
N LYS A 283 12.31 -12.86 1.66
CA LYS A 283 12.11 -11.91 2.75
C LYS A 283 11.03 -12.42 3.68
N LYS A 284 11.43 -12.71 4.92
CA LYS A 284 10.46 -13.04 5.97
C LYS A 284 9.71 -11.75 6.37
N PRO A 285 8.36 -11.74 6.39
CA PRO A 285 7.62 -10.61 6.94
C PRO A 285 7.98 -10.43 8.42
N GLY A 286 8.08 -9.17 8.85
CA GLY A 286 8.47 -8.87 10.23
C GLY A 286 7.45 -9.44 11.22
N ASN A 287 7.91 -10.10 12.28
CA ASN A 287 7.08 -10.56 13.41
C ASN A 287 6.71 -9.42 14.39
N ASN A 288 6.90 -8.17 13.98
CA ASN A 288 6.76 -7.03 14.88
C ASN A 288 5.29 -6.66 15.09
N PHE A 289 4.99 -6.07 16.24
CA PHE A 289 3.65 -5.68 16.70
C PHE A 289 2.80 -4.95 15.64
N TYR A 290 3.40 -4.11 14.80
CA TYR A 290 2.70 -3.44 13.68
C TYR A 290 2.25 -4.41 12.59
N SER A 291 3.05 -5.41 12.23
CA SER A 291 2.65 -6.46 11.28
C SER A 291 1.48 -7.27 11.82
N TYR A 292 1.48 -7.59 13.12
CA TYR A 292 0.37 -8.29 13.79
C TYR A 292 -0.85 -7.41 13.96
N LEU A 293 -0.69 -6.14 14.31
CA LEU A 293 -1.79 -5.20 14.45
C LEU A 293 -2.44 -4.91 13.09
N PHE A 294 -1.66 -4.79 12.02
CA PHE A 294 -2.15 -4.63 10.66
C PHE A 294 -2.75 -5.92 10.12
N CYS A 295 -2.10 -7.08 10.32
CA CYS A 295 -2.70 -8.40 10.10
C CYS A 295 -3.99 -8.53 10.89
N TYR A 296 -4.09 -8.04 12.13
CA TYR A 296 -5.28 -8.18 12.97
C TYR A 296 -6.35 -7.14 12.61
N TYR A 297 -6.01 -5.93 12.19
CA TYR A 297 -6.99 -4.99 11.61
C TYR A 297 -7.59 -5.57 10.34
N ILE A 298 -6.75 -6.13 9.46
CA ILE A 298 -7.21 -6.87 8.30
C ILE A 298 -8.00 -8.09 8.75
N TYR A 299 -7.47 -8.99 9.58
CA TYR A 299 -8.12 -10.26 9.95
C TYR A 299 -9.43 -10.05 10.74
N TYR A 300 -9.47 -9.09 11.66
CA TYR A 300 -10.66 -8.79 12.46
C TYR A 300 -11.74 -8.16 11.57
N TYR A 301 -11.44 -7.21 10.70
CA TYR A 301 -12.46 -6.62 9.82
C TYR A 301 -12.80 -7.50 8.60
N TYR A 302 -11.82 -8.17 8.02
CA TYR A 302 -11.99 -9.12 6.91
C TYR A 302 -12.87 -10.30 7.36
N TYR A 303 -12.59 -10.96 8.49
CA TYR A 303 -13.47 -12.04 8.97
C TYR A 303 -14.80 -11.54 9.54
N TYR A 304 -14.86 -10.40 10.23
CA TYR A 304 -16.14 -9.93 10.79
C TYR A 304 -17.13 -9.54 9.68
N TYR A 305 -16.66 -8.94 8.57
CA TYR A 305 -17.53 -8.61 7.44
C TYR A 305 -17.76 -9.78 6.47
N TYR A 306 -16.77 -10.62 6.15
CA TYR A 306 -17.01 -11.80 5.29
C TYR A 306 -17.92 -12.84 5.97
N PHE A 307 -17.83 -13.03 7.28
CA PHE A 307 -18.69 -13.99 7.99
C PHE A 307 -20.14 -13.48 8.09
N ILE A 308 -20.35 -12.16 8.22
CA ILE A 308 -21.69 -11.55 8.17
C ILE A 308 -22.26 -11.57 6.74
N PHE A 309 -21.42 -11.41 5.71
CA PHE A 309 -21.88 -11.49 4.31
C PHE A 309 -22.18 -12.92 3.87
N ALA A 310 -21.38 -13.91 4.31
CA ALA A 310 -21.61 -15.33 4.03
C ALA A 310 -22.86 -15.87 4.73
N ILE A 311 -23.17 -15.42 5.96
CA ILE A 311 -24.39 -15.84 6.68
C ILE A 311 -25.66 -15.21 6.07
N ARG A 312 -25.55 -14.06 5.38
CA ARG A 312 -26.70 -13.45 4.67
C ARG A 312 -27.07 -14.12 3.35
N TYR A 313 -26.20 -14.94 2.78
CA TYR A 313 -26.44 -15.65 1.50
C TYR A 313 -26.66 -17.15 1.63
N THR A 314 -26.75 -17.70 2.85
CA THR A 314 -27.10 -19.10 3.10
C THR A 314 -28.49 -19.29 3.73
N ASN A 315 -29.31 -18.24 3.76
CA ASN A 315 -30.71 -18.29 4.19
C ASN A 315 -31.66 -17.81 3.07
N THR A 316 -31.48 -18.36 1.88
CA THR A 316 -32.51 -18.49 0.84
C THR A 316 -32.39 -19.86 0.21
#